data_AF-A0A562S783-F1
#
_entry.id   AF-A0A562S783-F1
#
_cell.length_a   1.000
_cell.length_b   1.000
_cell.length_c   1.000
_cell.angle_alpha   90.00
_cell.angle_beta   90.00
_cell.angle_gamma   90.00
#
_symmetry.space_group_name_H-M   'P 1'
#
loop_
_entity.id
_entity.type
_entity.pdbx_description
1 polymer ?
#
loop_
_entity_poly.entity_id
_entity_poly.type
_entity_poly.pdbx_seq_one_letter_code
_entity_poly.pdbx_strand_id
1 'polypeptide(L)'
;MTAYKALSTEKTGLNIPPGTLLKMKIEGIDIPIKIQASLVGMVKNEYILITHPTPLATTKPKLYAGNGIIAQYQDGSDICVFGVKIIDAIMKPIRVVVLEYPDKIIRRKIRSES
;
A
#
# COMPACT_ATOMS: atom_id res chain seq x y z
N MET A 1 15.37 -30.09 4.04
CA MET A 1 13.97 -29.78 3.66
C MET A 1 13.52 -28.54 4.43
N THR A 2 13.52 -27.38 3.79
CA THR A 2 13.15 -26.11 4.44
C THR A 2 11.64 -26.00 4.48
N ALA A 3 11.07 -26.01 5.69
CA ALA A 3 9.63 -25.86 5.89
C ALA A 3 9.20 -24.43 5.53
N TYR A 4 8.32 -24.30 4.53
CA TYR A 4 7.64 -23.06 4.19
C TYR A 4 6.64 -22.72 5.30
N LYS A 5 6.92 -21.70 6.11
CA LYS A 5 6.11 -21.33 7.28
C LYS A 5 4.99 -20.35 6.88
N ALA A 6 3.75 -20.79 7.09
CA ALA A 6 2.45 -20.13 7.05
C ALA A 6 2.37 -18.70 6.47
N LEU A 7 1.93 -18.59 5.22
CA LEU A 7 1.28 -17.39 4.69
C LEU A 7 -0.20 -17.45 5.10
N SER A 8 -0.65 -16.60 6.01
CA SER A 8 -2.10 -16.43 6.21
C SER A 8 -2.63 -15.43 5.17
N THR A 9 -3.63 -15.86 4.42
CA THR A 9 -4.39 -15.00 3.51
C THR A 9 -5.74 -14.79 4.15
N GLU A 10 -6.03 -13.58 4.64
CA GLU A 10 -7.32 -13.23 5.22
C GLU A 10 -8.22 -12.62 4.14
N LYS A 11 -9.48 -13.07 4.04
CA LYS A 11 -10.55 -12.34 3.35
C LYS A 11 -10.91 -11.13 4.22
N THR A 12 -10.73 -9.93 3.69
CA THR A 12 -10.19 -8.78 4.45
C THR A 12 -11.21 -7.96 5.23
N GLY A 13 -10.76 -7.49 6.41
CA GLY A 13 -11.00 -6.12 6.87
C GLY A 13 -9.64 -5.47 7.10
N LEU A 14 -9.32 -4.40 6.37
CA LEU A 14 -8.17 -3.57 6.70
C LEU A 14 -8.50 -2.82 7.99
N ASN A 15 -7.77 -3.12 9.06
CA ASN A 15 -7.85 -2.35 10.30
C ASN A 15 -6.54 -1.57 10.48
N ILE A 16 -6.38 -0.51 9.69
CA ILE A 16 -5.17 0.33 9.70
C ILE A 16 -5.57 1.74 10.14
N PRO A 17 -4.91 2.33 11.16
CA PRO A 17 -5.24 3.67 11.60
C PRO A 17 -4.78 4.73 10.57
N PRO A 18 -5.56 5.82 10.39
CA PRO A 18 -5.09 7.00 9.65
C PRO A 18 -3.70 7.46 10.10
N GLY A 19 -2.90 7.95 9.16
CA GLY A 19 -1.51 8.33 9.39
C GLY A 19 -0.50 7.19 9.28
N THR A 20 -0.94 5.93 9.16
CA THR A 20 -0.02 4.80 8.94
C THR A 20 0.78 4.98 7.66
N LEU A 21 2.10 4.83 7.76
CA LEU A 21 3.01 4.98 6.64
C LEU A 21 3.02 3.70 5.78
N LEU A 22 2.66 3.85 4.52
CA LEU A 22 2.70 2.81 3.50
C LEU A 22 3.98 2.96 2.69
N LYS A 23 4.83 1.95 2.70
CA LYS A 23 5.91 1.79 1.72
C LYS A 23 5.31 1.23 0.44
N MET A 24 5.69 1.75 -0.72
CA MET A 24 5.03 1.38 -1.97
C MET A 24 6.01 1.02 -3.07
N LYS A 25 5.55 0.16 -3.97
CA LYS A 25 6.10 0.01 -5.33
C LYS A 25 5.00 0.37 -6.31
N ILE A 26 5.32 1.26 -7.25
CA ILE A 26 4.39 1.71 -8.29
C ILE A 26 4.88 1.10 -9.60
N GLU A 27 3.97 0.52 -10.36
CA GLU A 27 4.27 -0.09 -11.66
C GLU A 27 4.95 0.92 -12.61
N GLY A 28 6.03 0.48 -13.25
CA GLY A 28 6.86 1.29 -14.14
C GLY A 28 7.79 2.29 -13.43
N ILE A 29 8.02 2.14 -12.12
CA ILE A 29 9.10 2.82 -11.39
C ILE A 29 10.09 1.76 -10.89
N ASP A 30 11.08 1.44 -11.72
CA ASP A 30 12.07 0.37 -11.46
C ASP A 30 13.38 0.89 -10.85
N ILE A 31 13.39 2.14 -10.40
CA ILE A 31 14.54 2.74 -9.73
C ILE A 31 14.52 2.43 -8.22
N PRO A 32 15.70 2.27 -7.57
CA PRO A 32 15.80 1.94 -6.15
C PRO A 32 15.53 3.17 -5.25
N ILE A 33 14.37 3.81 -5.44
CA ILE A 33 13.95 4.96 -4.65
C ILE A 33 12.91 4.55 -3.62
N LYS A 34 12.99 5.13 -2.42
CA LYS A 34 12.00 4.92 -1.38
C LYS A 34 10.72 5.68 -1.73
N ILE A 35 9.66 4.96 -2.06
CA ILE A 35 8.32 5.53 -2.26
C ILE A 35 7.48 5.25 -1.02
N GLN A 36 6.86 6.30 -0.49
CA GLN A 36 6.00 6.21 0.69
C GLN A 36 4.85 7.22 0.64
N ALA A 37 3.73 6.84 1.25
CA ALA A 37 2.54 7.66 1.43
C ALA A 37 1.91 7.36 2.80
N SER A 38 1.12 8.29 3.33
CA SER A 38 0.36 8.05 4.57
C SER A 38 -1.07 7.68 4.22
N LEU A 39 -1.63 6.71 4.94
CA LEU A 39 -3.05 6.41 4.88
C LEU A 39 -3.86 7.60 5.40
N VAL A 40 -4.87 8.04 4.65
CA VAL A 40 -5.83 9.06 5.08
C VAL A 40 -7.07 8.39 5.67
N GLY A 41 -7.60 7.37 5.00
CA GLY A 41 -8.79 6.65 5.42
C GLY A 41 -9.23 5.63 4.37
N MET A 42 -10.34 4.95 4.61
CA MET A 42 -10.88 3.95 3.70
C MET A 42 -12.39 3.76 3.90
N VAL A 43 -13.06 3.32 2.85
CA VAL A 43 -14.41 2.75 2.91
C VAL A 43 -14.28 1.28 2.51
N LYS A 44 -14.71 0.39 3.41
CA LYS A 44 -14.55 -1.05 3.24
C LYS A 44 -15.20 -1.51 1.94
N ASN A 45 -14.46 -2.29 1.15
CA ASN A 45 -14.87 -2.83 -0.16
C ASN A 45 -15.11 -1.77 -1.25
N GLU A 46 -14.81 -0.49 -1.00
CA GLU A 46 -14.95 0.57 -2.01
C GLU A 46 -13.57 1.13 -2.37
N TYR A 47 -12.92 1.86 -1.45
CA TYR A 47 -11.65 2.53 -1.76
C TYR A 47 -10.78 2.80 -0.52
N ILE A 48 -9.52 3.07 -0.79
CA ILE A 48 -8.54 3.61 0.16
C ILE A 48 -8.09 4.98 -0.32
N LEU A 49 -7.95 5.92 0.62
CA LEU A 49 -7.33 7.22 0.38
C LEU A 49 -5.94 7.27 1.01
N ILE A 50 -4.96 7.69 0.22
CA ILE A 50 -3.60 7.95 0.69
C ILE A 50 -3.20 9.38 0.34
N THR A 51 -2.24 9.95 1.06
CA THR A 51 -1.56 11.16 0.61
C THR A 51 -0.82 10.89 -0.69
N HIS A 52 -0.52 11.92 -1.46
CA HIS A 52 0.35 11.76 -2.62
C HIS A 52 1.69 11.09 -2.24
N PRO A 53 2.11 10.03 -2.95
CA PRO A 53 3.38 9.37 -2.69
C PRO A 53 4.59 10.28 -2.94
N THR A 54 5.59 10.18 -2.09
CA THR A 54 6.86 10.92 -2.25
C THR A 54 7.92 10.04 -2.92
N PRO A 55 8.83 10.60 -3.75
CA PRO A 55 8.91 12.00 -4.20
C PRO A 55 7.95 12.34 -5.35
N LEU A 56 7.36 13.54 -5.30
CA LEU A 56 6.33 14.02 -6.25
C LEU A 56 6.75 13.92 -7.73
N ALA A 57 7.97 14.35 -8.06
CA ALA A 57 8.46 14.40 -9.44
C ALA A 57 8.51 13.01 -10.08
N THR A 58 8.86 11.99 -9.29
CA THR A 58 8.98 10.61 -9.73
C THR A 58 7.63 9.90 -9.79
N THR A 59 6.77 10.15 -8.81
CA THR A 59 5.53 9.39 -8.64
C THR A 59 4.39 9.95 -9.47
N LYS A 60 4.27 11.29 -9.59
CA LYS A 60 3.16 11.95 -10.29
C LYS A 60 2.86 11.40 -11.70
N PRO A 61 3.84 11.16 -12.59
CA PRO A 61 3.57 10.66 -13.95
C PRO A 61 2.99 9.24 -13.98
N LYS A 62 3.05 8.50 -12.87
CA LYS A 62 2.60 7.11 -12.75
C LYS A 62 1.31 6.96 -11.94
N LEU A 63 0.72 8.07 -11.49
CA LEU A 63 -0.53 8.06 -10.74
C LEU A 63 -1.74 8.27 -11.67
N TYR A 64 -1.90 7.37 -12.65
CA TYR A 64 -3.05 7.35 -13.56
C TYR A 64 -3.94 6.14 -13.26
N ALA A 65 -5.23 6.26 -13.58
CA ALA A 65 -6.22 5.22 -13.33
C ALA A 65 -5.82 3.87 -13.94
N GLY A 66 -6.04 2.79 -13.19
CA GLY A 66 -5.72 1.42 -13.57
C GLY A 66 -4.27 0.99 -13.32
N ASN A 67 -3.35 1.92 -13.03
CA ASN A 67 -1.95 1.55 -12.76
C ASN A 67 -1.79 0.80 -11.43
N GLY A 68 -0.89 -0.18 -11.39
CA GLY A 68 -0.69 -1.03 -10.22
C GLY A 68 0.17 -0.41 -9.12
N ILE A 69 -0.24 -0.66 -7.87
CA ILE A 69 0.55 -0.35 -6.66
C ILE A 69 0.60 -1.58 -5.77
N ILE A 70 1.80 -1.90 -5.27
CA ILE A 70 1.99 -2.80 -4.13
C ILE A 70 2.30 -1.94 -2.91
N ALA A 71 1.44 -1.99 -1.90
CA ALA A 71 1.60 -1.29 -0.64
C ALA A 71 1.99 -2.24 0.48
N GLN A 72 2.86 -1.77 1.37
CA GLN A 72 3.35 -2.48 2.52
C GLN A 72 3.27 -1.59 3.76
N TYR A 73 2.80 -2.13 4.87
CA TYR A 73 2.83 -1.48 6.18
C TYR A 73 3.25 -2.45 7.28
N GLN A 74 3.59 -1.91 8.44
CA GLN A 74 3.89 -2.68 9.63
C GLN A 74 2.71 -2.62 10.59
N ASP A 75 2.29 -3.77 11.09
CA ASP A 75 1.22 -3.96 12.07
C ASP A 75 1.78 -4.73 13.26
N GLY A 76 2.23 -4.01 14.30
CA GLY A 76 2.99 -4.60 15.39
C GLY A 76 4.28 -5.27 14.91
N SER A 77 4.35 -6.60 15.05
CA SER A 77 5.47 -7.44 14.60
C SER A 77 5.24 -8.09 13.23
N ASP A 78 4.14 -7.77 12.57
CA ASP A 78 3.80 -8.28 11.24
C ASP A 78 4.06 -7.23 10.15
N ILE A 79 4.58 -7.69 9.02
CA ILE A 79 4.58 -6.95 7.77
C ILE A 79 3.36 -7.38 6.97
N CYS A 80 2.54 -6.42 6.60
CA CYS A 80 1.35 -6.62 5.79
C CYS A 80 1.58 -6.05 4.40
N VAL A 81 1.22 -6.80 3.36
CA VAL A 81 1.38 -6.41 1.95
C VAL A 81 0.09 -6.65 1.20
N PHE A 82 -0.30 -5.69 0.36
CA PHE A 82 -1.44 -5.83 -0.54
C PHE A 82 -1.18 -5.14 -1.88
N GLY A 83 -1.82 -5.64 -2.94
CA GLY A 83 -1.79 -5.05 -4.28
C GLY A 83 -3.14 -4.44 -4.62
N VAL A 84 -3.13 -3.26 -5.23
CA VAL A 84 -4.32 -2.48 -5.62
C VAL A 84 -4.03 -1.71 -6.91
N LYS A 85 -5.08 -1.27 -7.61
CA LYS A 85 -4.94 -0.29 -8.69
C LYS A 85 -5.36 1.10 -8.23
N ILE A 86 -4.87 2.10 -8.97
CA ILE A 86 -5.27 3.48 -8.80
C ILE A 86 -6.65 3.69 -9.42
N ILE A 87 -7.57 4.26 -8.65
CA ILE A 87 -8.84 4.76 -9.17
C ILE A 87 -8.63 6.15 -9.77
N ASP A 88 -8.05 7.07 -9.00
CA ASP A 88 -7.77 8.44 -9.44
C ASP A 88 -6.70 9.13 -8.57
N ALA A 89 -6.16 10.26 -9.06
CA ALA A 89 -5.22 11.12 -8.34
C ALA A 89 -5.70 12.57 -8.30
N ILE A 90 -6.06 13.04 -7.10
CA ILE A 90 -6.55 14.40 -6.87
C ILE A 90 -5.36 15.27 -6.48
N MET A 91 -5.12 16.34 -7.25
CA MET A 91 -3.96 17.23 -7.06
C MET A 91 -4.28 18.59 -6.44
N LYS A 92 -5.57 18.95 -6.34
CA LYS A 92 -6.07 20.21 -5.78
C LYS A 92 -7.46 19.98 -5.13
N PRO A 93 -7.81 20.67 -4.03
CA PRO A 93 -6.95 21.55 -3.24
C PRO A 93 -5.92 20.78 -2.40
N ILE A 94 -6.20 19.51 -2.11
CA ILE A 94 -5.29 18.58 -1.42
C ILE A 94 -4.73 17.56 -2.41
N ARG A 95 -3.57 16.97 -2.08
CA ARG A 95 -2.91 15.96 -2.91
C ARG A 95 -3.12 14.57 -2.32
N VAL A 96 -4.05 13.81 -2.91
CA VAL A 96 -4.41 12.47 -2.46
C VAL A 96 -4.54 11.53 -3.66
N VAL A 97 -4.39 10.24 -3.41
CA VAL A 97 -4.61 9.19 -4.41
C VAL A 97 -5.70 8.27 -3.88
N VAL A 98 -6.66 7.98 -4.74
CA VAL A 98 -7.75 7.04 -4.51
C VAL A 98 -7.31 5.70 -5.07
N LEU A 99 -7.30 4.67 -4.23
CA LEU A 99 -6.93 3.29 -4.59
C LEU A 99 -8.14 2.39 -4.43
N GLU A 100 -8.18 1.31 -5.22
CA GLU A 100 -9.10 0.21 -4.98
C GLU A 100 -8.93 -0.36 -3.57
N TYR A 101 -10.00 -0.92 -3.03
CA TYR A 101 -9.92 -1.70 -1.81
C TYR A 101 -9.34 -3.10 -2.12
N PRO A 102 -8.34 -3.60 -1.38
CA PRO A 102 -7.67 -4.86 -1.71
C PRO A 102 -8.52 -6.08 -1.38
N ASP A 103 -8.59 -7.01 -2.34
CA ASP A 103 -9.24 -8.31 -2.16
C ASP A 103 -8.52 -9.22 -1.17
N LYS A 104 -7.19 -9.05 -1.05
CA LYS A 104 -6.30 -9.91 -0.27
C LYS A 104 -5.19 -9.11 0.39
N ILE A 105 -4.87 -9.47 1.63
CA ILE A 105 -3.69 -9.00 2.35
C ILE A 105 -2.85 -10.22 2.72
N ILE A 106 -1.55 -10.11 2.45
CA ILE A 106 -0.55 -11.10 2.85
C ILE A 106 0.09 -10.58 4.15
N ARG A 107 -0.02 -11.35 5.23
CA ARG A 107 0.65 -11.06 6.51
C ARG A 107 1.90 -11.94 6.66
N ARG A 108 3.02 -11.34 7.07
CA ARG A 108 4.28 -12.04 7.34
C ARG A 108 4.90 -11.56 8.66
N LYS A 109 5.13 -12.49 9.58
CA LYS A 109 5.87 -12.21 10.83
C LYS A 109 7.30 -11.73 10.55
N ILE A 110 7.68 -10.62 11.18
CA ILE A 110 9.07 -10.20 11.28
C ILE A 110 9.76 -11.19 12.22
N ARG A 111 10.74 -11.92 11.71
CA ARG A 111 11.50 -12.86 12.53
C ARG A 111 12.45 -12.02 13.40
N SER A 112 12.24 -12.02 14.71
CA SER A 112 13.32 -11.75 15.65
C SER A 112 14.22 -12.97 15.61
N GLU A 113 15.43 -12.86 15.06
CA GLU A 113 16.50 -13.77 15.47
C GLU A 113 16.70 -13.53 16.97
N SER A 114 16.47 -14.59 17.75
CA SER A 114 16.78 -14.65 19.18
C SER A 114 18.19 -15.20 19.32
#